data_AF-C6Q141-F1
#
_entry.id   AF-C6Q141-F1
#
_cell.length_a   1.000
_cell.length_b   1.000
_cell.length_c   1.000
_cell.angle_alpha   90.00
_cell.angle_beta   90.00
_cell.angle_gamma   90.00
#
_symmetry.space_group_name_H-M   'P 1'
#
loop_
_entity.id
_entity.type
_entity.pdbx_description
1 polymer ?
#
loop_
_entity_poly.entity_id
_entity_poly.type
_entity_poly.pdbx_seq_one_letter_code
_entity_poly.pdbx_strand_id
1 'polypeptide(L)'
;MLSEKKLKEIRLIKNLSLQDVGDRIGCSKNYVSMLENGKKPFNQEFYRKWIDALYGIYDIRKTEDYINKLNEEAEKEVIKNKSNSKKSTTKAKKTVTK
;
A
#
# COMPACT_ATOMS: atom_id res chain seq x y z
N MET A 1 -23.13 -1.66 12.77
CA MET A 1 -21.72 -1.25 12.93
C MET A 1 -21.36 -1.39 14.40
N LEU A 2 -20.10 -1.71 14.73
CA LEU A 2 -19.61 -1.61 16.10
C LEU A 2 -19.68 -0.15 16.58
N SER A 3 -19.93 0.06 17.87
CA SER A 3 -19.93 1.39 18.46
C SER A 3 -18.52 1.97 18.57
N GLU A 4 -18.44 3.30 18.74
CA GLU A 4 -17.25 4.10 19.00
C GLU A 4 -16.41 3.45 20.12
N LYS A 5 -17.08 3.12 21.23
CA LYS A 5 -16.48 2.49 22.41
C LYS A 5 -15.89 1.12 22.07
N LYS A 6 -16.59 0.34 21.24
CA LYS A 6 -16.14 -1.00 20.88
C LYS A 6 -14.95 -0.97 19.93
N LEU A 7 -14.90 -0.02 19.00
CA LEU A 7 -13.73 0.21 18.15
C LEU A 7 -12.49 0.59 18.99
N LYS A 8 -12.67 1.46 19.99
CA LYS A 8 -11.63 1.83 20.95
C LYS A 8 -11.13 0.62 21.75
N GLU A 9 -12.02 -0.21 22.28
CA GLU A 9 -11.66 -1.44 23.00
C GLU A 9 -10.80 -2.37 22.13
N ILE A 10 -11.22 -2.62 20.89
CA ILE A 10 -10.48 -3.50 19.97
C ILE A 10 -9.10 -2.91 19.64
N ARG A 11 -9.01 -1.59 19.41
CA ARG A 11 -7.73 -0.90 19.20
C ARG A 11 -6.77 -1.14 20.36
N LEU A 12 -7.26 -0.95 21.59
CA LEU A 12 -6.46 -1.13 22.81
C LEU A 12 -6.03 -2.58 23.00
N ILE A 13 -6.92 -3.56 22.78
CA ILE A 13 -6.58 -4.99 22.84
C ILE A 13 -5.47 -5.36 21.85
N LYS A 14 -5.43 -4.67 20.70
CA LYS A 14 -4.42 -4.87 19.65
C LYS A 14 -3.15 -4.03 19.86
N ASN A 15 -3.03 -3.31 20.97
CA ASN A 15 -1.90 -2.41 21.27
C ASN A 15 -1.63 -1.37 20.16
N LEU A 16 -2.67 -0.95 19.43
CA LEU A 16 -2.54 0.08 18.41
C LEU A 16 -2.71 1.46 19.04
N SER A 17 -1.80 2.38 18.74
CA SER A 17 -1.98 3.78 19.12
C SER A 17 -3.03 4.45 18.24
N LEU A 18 -3.52 5.61 18.68
CA LEU A 18 -4.39 6.46 17.85
C LEU A 18 -3.66 6.93 16.56
N GLN A 19 -2.33 7.09 16.63
CA GLN A 19 -1.53 7.48 15.48
C GLN A 19 -1.46 6.33 14.47
N ASP A 20 -1.24 5.09 14.92
CA ASP A 20 -1.19 3.92 14.04
C ASP A 20 -2.49 3.75 13.25
N VAL A 21 -3.63 3.90 13.91
CA VAL A 21 -4.93 3.84 13.22
C VAL A 21 -5.09 4.99 12.24
N GLY A 22 -4.68 6.21 12.64
CA GLY A 22 -4.70 7.38 11.77
C GLY A 22 -3.89 7.19 10.50
N ASP A 23 -2.66 6.69 10.62
CA ASP A 23 -1.75 6.43 9.50
C ASP A 23 -2.27 5.32 8.58
N ARG A 24 -2.95 4.32 9.14
CA ARG A 24 -3.59 3.24 8.36
C ARG A 24 -4.81 3.70 7.59
N ILE A 25 -5.62 4.61 8.15
CA ILE A 25 -6.87 5.05 7.48
C ILE A 25 -6.73 6.38 6.74
N GLY A 26 -5.56 7.02 6.82
CA GLY A 26 -5.26 8.30 6.17
C GLY A 26 -5.92 9.49 6.85
N CYS A 27 -5.90 9.55 8.18
CA CYS A 27 -6.46 10.68 8.94
C CYS A 27 -5.58 11.06 10.15
N SER A 28 -5.86 12.21 10.76
CA SER A 28 -5.09 12.65 11.93
C SER A 28 -5.45 11.85 13.19
N LYS A 29 -4.47 11.68 14.09
CA LYS A 29 -4.69 11.14 15.45
C LYS A 29 -5.86 11.80 16.17
N ASN A 30 -6.00 13.13 16.02
CA ASN A 30 -7.07 13.87 16.68
C ASN A 30 -8.45 13.49 16.11
N TYR A 31 -8.52 13.24 14.81
CA TYR A 31 -9.74 12.73 14.17
C TYR A 31 -10.15 11.36 14.71
N VAL A 32 -9.20 10.43 14.84
CA VAL A 32 -9.42 9.13 15.48
C VAL A 32 -9.94 9.31 16.90
N SER A 33 -9.34 10.21 17.68
CA SER A 33 -9.81 10.52 19.05
C SER A 33 -11.23 11.06 19.10
N MET A 34 -11.59 11.98 18.20
CA MET A 34 -12.96 12.52 18.13
C MET A 34 -13.98 11.43 17.81
N LEU A 35 -13.62 10.51 16.92
CA LEU A 35 -14.45 9.38 16.55
C LEU A 35 -14.65 8.40 17.71
N GLU A 36 -13.58 7.97 18.40
CA GLU A 36 -13.69 7.06 19.55
C GLU A 36 -14.50 7.62 20.73
N ASN A 37 -14.57 8.95 20.84
CA ASN A 37 -15.31 9.63 21.89
C ASN A 37 -16.71 10.10 21.44
N GLY A 38 -17.18 9.69 20.25
CA GLY A 38 -18.50 10.05 19.73
C GLY A 38 -18.70 11.53 19.41
N LYS A 39 -17.62 12.31 19.32
CA LYS A 39 -17.68 13.73 18.95
C LYS A 39 -17.94 13.94 17.45
N LYS A 40 -17.77 12.89 16.65
CA LYS A 40 -18.05 12.89 15.22
C LYS A 40 -18.64 11.53 14.82
N PRO A 41 -19.67 11.49 13.96
CA PRO A 41 -20.24 10.23 13.49
C PRO A 41 -19.31 9.54 12.50
N PHE A 42 -19.36 8.21 12.47
CA PHE A 42 -18.74 7.42 11.42
C PHE A 42 -19.63 7.39 10.18
N ASN A 43 -19.03 7.59 9.00
CA ASN A 43 -19.65 7.12 7.76
C ASN A 43 -19.24 5.66 7.48
N GLN A 44 -19.98 5.00 6.60
CA GLN A 44 -19.78 3.58 6.31
C GLN A 44 -18.40 3.26 5.72
N GLU A 45 -17.83 4.17 4.94
CA GLU A 45 -16.49 4.02 4.37
C GLU A 45 -15.42 4.05 5.47
N PHE A 46 -15.51 5.00 6.40
CA PHE A 46 -14.59 5.12 7.53
C PHE A 46 -14.67 3.91 8.44
N TYR A 47 -15.88 3.41 8.71
CA TYR A 47 -16.06 2.20 9.48
C TYR A 47 -15.29 1.02 8.85
N ARG A 48 -15.39 0.83 7.52
CA ARG A 48 -14.68 -0.23 6.82
C ARG A 48 -13.16 -0.06 6.91
N LYS A 49 -12.64 1.14 6.63
CA LYS A 49 -11.20 1.44 6.75
C LYS A 49 -10.68 1.17 8.15
N TRP A 50 -11.47 1.52 9.17
CA TRP A 50 -11.11 1.30 10.57
C TRP A 50 -11.05 -0.19 10.91
N ILE A 51 -12.06 -0.97 10.52
CA ILE A 51 -12.05 -2.43 10.70
C ILE A 51 -10.80 -3.02 10.03
N ASP A 52 -10.52 -2.65 8.79
CA ASP A 52 -9.34 -3.12 8.07
C ASP A 52 -8.02 -2.75 8.78
N ALA A 53 -7.96 -1.55 9.34
CA ALA A 53 -6.81 -1.09 10.13
C ALA A 53 -6.65 -1.89 11.43
N LEU A 54 -7.74 -2.25 12.11
CA LEU A 54 -7.70 -3.09 13.31
C LEU A 54 -7.27 -4.53 12.98
N TYR A 55 -7.80 -5.12 11.90
CA TYR A 55 -7.45 -6.51 11.54
C TYR A 55 -6.11 -6.64 10.80
N GLY A 56 -5.40 -5.55 10.54
CA GLY A 56 -4.10 -5.58 9.84
C GLY A 56 -4.22 -5.92 8.36
N ILE A 57 -5.44 -5.99 7.81
CA ILE A 57 -5.70 -6.19 6.38
C ILE A 57 -5.13 -5.02 5.58
N TYR A 58 -5.08 -3.83 6.19
CA TYR A 58 -4.41 -2.67 5.61
C TYR A 58 -2.91 -2.91 5.36
N ASP A 59 -2.20 -3.50 6.33
CA ASP A 59 -0.75 -3.72 6.22
C ASP A 59 -0.43 -4.73 5.10
N ILE A 60 -1.28 -5.75 4.94
CA ILE A 60 -1.20 -6.74 3.86
C ILE A 60 -1.37 -6.04 2.50
N ARG A 61 -2.44 -5.25 2.31
CA ARG A 61 -2.69 -4.56 1.03
C ARG A 61 -1.61 -3.56 0.67
N LYS A 62 -1.11 -2.80 1.65
CA LYS A 62 0.01 -1.86 1.44
C LYS A 62 1.29 -2.58 1.00
N THR A 63 1.54 -3.76 1.57
CA THR A 63 2.69 -4.59 1.21
C THR A 63 2.54 -5.14 -0.22
N GLU A 64 1.35 -5.63 -0.56
CA GLU A 64 1.01 -6.11 -1.90
C GLU A 64 1.20 -5.02 -2.97
N ASP A 65 0.68 -3.82 -2.72
CA ASP A 65 0.83 -2.66 -3.61
C ASP A 65 2.31 -2.31 -3.85
N TYR A 66 3.13 -2.38 -2.79
CA TYR A 66 4.57 -2.14 -2.88
C TYR A 66 5.30 -3.21 -3.70
N ILE A 67 4.98 -4.49 -3.48
CA ILE A 67 5.56 -5.62 -4.24
C ILE A 67 5.22 -5.51 -5.72
N ASN A 68 3.95 -5.21 -6.05
CA ASN A 68 3.50 -5.06 -7.42
C ASN A 68 4.25 -3.93 -8.14
N LYS A 69 4.43 -2.80 -7.46
CA LYS A 69 5.20 -1.68 -8.02
C LYS A 69 6.66 -2.04 -8.30
N LEU A 70 7.32 -2.77 -7.40
CA LEU A 70 8.68 -3.27 -7.62
C LEU A 70 8.76 -4.24 -8.81
N ASN A 71 7.78 -5.13 -8.94
CA ASN A 71 7.72 -6.08 -10.06
C ASN A 71 7.54 -5.34 -11.40
N GLU A 72 6.64 -4.35 -11.46
CA GLU A 72 6.46 -3.53 -12.66
C GLU A 72 7.73 -2.78 -13.07
N GLU A 73 8.48 -2.23 -12.10
CA GLU A 73 9.76 -1.57 -12.34
C GLU A 73 10.82 -2.55 -12.86
N ALA A 74 10.90 -3.75 -12.27
CA ALA A 74 11.80 -4.81 -12.72
C ALA A 74 11.48 -5.30 -14.14
N GLU A 75 10.20 -5.48 -14.48
CA GLU A 75 9.76 -5.88 -15.83
C GLU A 75 10.14 -4.84 -16.89
N LYS A 76 9.96 -3.55 -16.58
CA LYS A 76 10.36 -2.44 -17.47
C LYS A 76 11.86 -2.47 -17.76
N GLU A 77 12.69 -2.72 -16.75
CA GLU A 77 14.15 -2.84 -16.90
C GLU A 77 14.55 -4.07 -17.73
N VAL A 78 13.89 -5.22 -17.55
CA VAL A 78 14.14 -6.43 -18.36
C VAL A 78 13.81 -6.21 -19.84
N ILE A 79 12.69 -5.54 -20.14
CA ILE A 79 12.28 -5.22 -21.52
C ILE A 79 13.26 -4.25 -22.19
N LYS A 80 13.73 -3.24 -21.45
CA LYS A 80 14.74 -2.27 -21.90
C LYS A 80 16.09 -2.94 -22.22
N ASN A 81 16.52 -3.90 -21.41
CA ASN A 81 17.77 -4.63 -21.66
C ASN A 81 17.68 -5.63 -22.83
N LYS A 82 16.52 -6.28 -23.03
CA LYS A 82 16.27 -7.13 -24.22
C LYS A 82 16.24 -6.33 -25.53
N SER A 83 15.76 -5.09 -25.50
CA SER A 83 15.72 -4.22 -26.68
C SER A 83 17.10 -3.65 -27.03
N ASN A 84 17.99 -3.47 -26.04
CA ASN A 84 19.39 -3.08 -26.29
C ASN A 84 20.29 -4.22 -26.80
N SER A 85 20.02 -5.50 -26.47
CA SER A 85 20.85 -6.62 -26.98
C SER A 85 20.60 -6.97 -28.46
N LYS A 86 19.44 -6.60 -29.03
CA LYS A 86 19.15 -6.79 -30.47
C LYS A 86 19.84 -5.76 -31.38
N LYS A 87 20.39 -4.67 -30.84
CA LYS A 87 21.02 -3.60 -31.63
C LYS A 87 22.53 -3.80 -31.88
N SER A 88 23.17 -4.75 -31.21
CA SER A 88 24.63 -4.99 -31.31
C SER A 88 25.05 -6.13 -32.25
N THR A 89 24.13 -6.89 -32.85
CA THR A 89 24.48 -8.05 -33.70
C THR A 89 24.45 -7.80 -35.22
N THR A 90 24.17 -6.59 -35.71
CA THR A 90 24.03 -6.31 -37.16
C THR A 90 25.14 -5.43 -37.78
N LYS A 91 26.33 -5.34 -37.16
CA LYS A 91 27.44 -4.56 -37.73
C LYS A 91 28.79 -5.28 -37.69
N ALA A 92 28.82 -6.56 -38.09
CA ALA A 92 30.07 -7.31 -38.27
C ALA A 92 29.98 -8.39 -39.36
N LYS A 93 29.44 -8.07 -40.54
CA LYS A 93 29.61 -8.91 -41.76
C LYS A 93 29.65 -8.03 -43.01
N LYS A 94 30.70 -7.22 -43.18
CA LYS A 94 31.04 -6.69 -44.50
C LYS A 94 32.50 -6.21 -44.56
N THR A 95 33.40 -7.10 -44.96
CA THR A 95 34.72 -6.84 -45.61
C THR A 95 35.56 -8.13 -45.49
N VAL A 96 36.22 -8.71 -46.51
CA VAL A 96 36.32 -8.54 -47.95
C VAL A 96 36.82 -9.90 -48.46
N THR A 97 36.26 -10.41 -49.55
CA THR A 97 36.79 -11.54 -50.33
C THR A 97 37.48 -10.97 -51.57
N LYS A 98 38.79 -11.15 -51.66
CA LYS A 98 39.61 -11.48 -52.85
C LYS A 98 41.03 -10.97 -52.68
#